data_AF-A0A292DIV7-F1
#
_entry.id   AF-A0A292DIV7-F1
#
_cell.length_a   1.000
_cell.length_b   1.000
_cell.length_c   1.000
_cell.angle_alpha   90.00
_cell.angle_beta   90.00
_cell.angle_gamma   90.00
#
_symmetry.space_group_name_H-M   'P 1'
#
loop_
_entity.id
_entity.type
_entity.pdbx_description
1 polymer ?
#
loop_
_entity_poly.entity_id
_entity_poly.type
_entity_poly.pdbx_seq_one_letter_code
_entity_poly.pdbx_strand_id
1 'polypeptide(L)'
;MEIMWWQILLLTLYAGYQILDDLQFNIFGHPVFAGIVSGLIMGDIKTGLIIGGGMQLTVLGVGTFGGASRIDANSGTVLAVAYSVALGMNPQQALATLAVPVASLMIQTDVLARFTNTFFAHRIDAKIEQMDYKGIQRNYLYGAIPWALSRAIPVFLGLFFGGGVVKNIVNYLNGDLKWLGDGLTVAGAVLPAVGFAILLRYLPLKKHYPYFILGFIITALMVTVFDGLSGIGTSVAHLDDKFTMSFSSLPMLAIAAIGFALASLEYKRTSTLTAMSSASGKQDLNHADDEGEIDDDEL
;
A
#
# COMPACT_ATOMS: atom_id res chain seq x y z
N MET A 1 -26.96 -6.68 0.20
CA MET A 1 -27.40 -5.27 0.30
C MET A 1 -27.18 -4.61 -1.04
N GLU A 2 -28.14 -3.83 -1.54
CA GLU A 2 -27.84 -2.97 -2.69
C GLU A 2 -27.06 -1.74 -2.22
N ILE A 3 -26.04 -1.35 -2.98
CA ILE A 3 -25.22 -0.17 -2.68
C ILE A 3 -26.11 1.05 -2.90
N MET A 4 -26.33 1.86 -1.86
CA MET A 4 -27.20 3.03 -1.97
C MET A 4 -26.55 4.13 -2.80
N TRP A 5 -27.36 4.92 -3.51
CA TRP A 5 -26.86 6.00 -4.38
C TRP A 5 -25.93 6.99 -3.67
N TRP A 6 -26.19 7.29 -2.39
CA TRP A 6 -25.37 8.19 -1.60
C TRP A 6 -24.02 7.56 -1.25
N GLN A 7 -23.95 6.24 -1.05
CA GLN A 7 -22.69 5.52 -0.83
C GLN A 7 -21.84 5.55 -2.10
N ILE A 8 -22.45 5.34 -3.27
CA ILE A 8 -21.77 5.45 -4.57
C ILE A 8 -21.15 6.84 -4.73
N LEU A 9 -21.91 7.89 -4.43
CA LEU A 9 -21.45 9.28 -4.55
C LEU A 9 -20.29 9.57 -3.58
N LEU A 10 -20.39 9.15 -2.32
CA LEU A 10 -19.32 9.36 -1.34
C LEU A 10 -18.05 8.59 -1.68
N LEU A 11 -18.15 7.32 -2.08
CA LEU A 11 -17.01 6.50 -2.49
C LEU A 11 -16.34 7.07 -3.75
N THR A 12 -17.13 7.60 -4.68
CA THR A 12 -16.64 8.25 -5.90
C THR A 12 -15.87 9.53 -5.59
N LEU A 13 -16.45 10.41 -4.75
CA LEU A 13 -15.78 11.64 -4.33
C LEU A 13 -14.52 11.35 -3.53
N TYR A 14 -14.57 10.34 -2.66
CA TYR A 14 -13.41 9.89 -1.90
C TYR A 14 -12.28 9.40 -2.81
N ALA A 15 -12.57 8.55 -3.81
CA ALA A 15 -11.57 8.08 -4.77
C ALA A 15 -10.92 9.23 -5.57
N GLY A 16 -11.72 10.23 -5.97
CA GLY A 16 -11.22 11.44 -6.63
C GLY A 16 -10.37 12.32 -5.72
N TYR A 17 -10.72 12.44 -4.44
CA TYR A 17 -9.91 13.17 -3.45
C TYR A 17 -8.59 12.44 -3.16
N GLN A 18 -8.64 11.12 -3.05
CA GLN A 18 -7.51 10.31 -2.60
C GLN A 18 -6.30 10.41 -3.52
N ILE A 19 -6.52 10.48 -4.84
CA ILE A 19 -5.42 10.68 -5.80
C ILE A 19 -4.81 12.09 -5.70
N LEU A 20 -5.60 13.11 -5.34
CA LEU A 20 -5.07 14.45 -5.12
C LEU A 20 -4.22 14.49 -3.85
N ASP A 21 -4.65 13.81 -2.79
CA ASP A 21 -3.86 13.67 -1.58
C ASP A 21 -2.56 12.91 -1.83
N ASP A 22 -2.62 11.80 -2.57
CA ASP A 22 -1.44 10.98 -2.90
C ASP A 22 -0.36 11.77 -3.66
N LEU A 23 -0.77 12.72 -4.51
CA LEU A 23 0.14 13.59 -5.27
C LEU A 23 0.66 14.80 -4.49
N GLN A 24 -0.01 15.20 -3.40
CA GLN A 24 0.30 16.44 -2.68
C GLN A 24 0.92 16.17 -1.30
N PHE A 25 0.11 15.65 -0.37
CA PHE A 25 0.47 15.52 1.04
C PHE A 25 0.82 14.08 1.43
N ASN A 26 0.30 13.09 0.69
CA ASN A 26 0.51 11.66 0.89
C ASN A 26 0.16 11.16 2.31
N ILE A 27 -0.88 11.73 2.93
CA ILE A 27 -1.25 11.39 4.32
C ILE A 27 -2.26 10.24 4.34
N PHE A 28 -3.23 10.27 3.42
CA PHE A 28 -4.31 9.31 3.27
C PHE A 28 -4.21 8.47 1.98
N GLY A 29 -3.10 8.60 1.24
CA GLY A 29 -2.78 7.87 0.01
C GLY A 29 -2.51 6.37 0.16
N HIS A 30 -2.93 5.73 1.25
CA HIS A 30 -2.63 4.33 1.54
C HIS A 30 -3.88 3.45 1.50
N PRO A 31 -3.80 2.23 0.96
CA PRO A 31 -4.93 1.29 0.89
C PRO A 31 -5.58 0.98 2.24
N VAL A 32 -4.85 1.04 3.36
CA VAL A 32 -5.43 0.86 4.70
C VAL A 32 -6.46 1.96 4.99
N PHE A 33 -6.15 3.21 4.67
CA PHE A 33 -7.10 4.32 4.85
C PHE A 33 -8.27 4.21 3.87
N ALA A 34 -8.00 3.79 2.63
CA ALA A 34 -9.06 3.48 1.66
C ALA A 34 -10.04 2.45 2.22
N GLY A 35 -9.53 1.39 2.83
CA GLY A 35 -10.32 0.33 3.48
C GLY A 35 -11.12 0.84 4.67
N ILE A 36 -10.54 1.69 5.53
CA ILE A 36 -11.25 2.28 6.68
C ILE A 36 -12.41 3.16 6.22
N VAL A 37 -12.15 4.10 5.29
CA VAL A 37 -13.16 5.06 4.83
C VAL A 37 -14.27 4.35 4.06
N SER A 38 -13.91 3.44 3.15
CA SER A 38 -14.92 2.66 2.41
C SER A 38 -15.71 1.72 3.33
N GLY A 39 -15.07 1.09 4.31
CA GLY A 39 -15.74 0.26 5.31
C GLY A 39 -16.70 1.06 6.18
N LEU A 40 -16.34 2.28 6.57
CA LEU A 40 -17.21 3.19 7.31
C LEU A 40 -18.44 3.60 6.48
N ILE A 41 -18.26 3.94 5.20
CA ILE A 41 -19.37 4.30 4.30
C ILE A 41 -20.32 3.11 4.08
N MET A 42 -19.75 1.90 4.01
CA MET A 42 -20.51 0.66 3.78
C MET A 42 -21.12 0.06 5.07
N GLY A 43 -20.69 0.52 6.25
CA GLY A 43 -21.19 0.06 7.55
C GLY A 43 -20.44 -1.15 8.14
N ASP A 44 -19.34 -1.61 7.53
CA ASP A 44 -18.49 -2.69 8.04
C ASP A 44 -17.01 -2.31 7.95
N ILE A 45 -16.51 -1.71 9.04
CA ILE A 45 -15.12 -1.29 9.18
C ILE A 45 -14.18 -2.50 9.26
N LYS A 46 -14.63 -3.63 9.81
CA LYS A 46 -13.78 -4.82 9.98
C LYS A 46 -13.42 -5.42 8.62
N THR A 47 -14.42 -5.60 7.76
CA THR A 47 -14.20 -6.03 6.38
C THR A 47 -13.34 -5.02 5.61
N GLY A 48 -13.61 -3.72 5.80
CA GLY A 48 -12.79 -2.64 5.24
C GLY A 48 -11.31 -2.72 5.62
N LEU A 49 -11.01 -2.90 6.91
CA LEU A 49 -9.66 -3.03 7.44
C LEU A 49 -8.93 -4.30 6.96
N ILE A 50 -9.64 -5.42 6.85
CA ILE A 50 -9.02 -6.67 6.35
C ILE A 50 -8.61 -6.51 4.89
N ILE A 51 -9.49 -5.96 4.04
CA ILE A 51 -9.18 -5.75 2.61
C ILE A 51 -8.11 -4.67 2.45
N GLY A 52 -8.25 -3.53 3.13
CA GLY A 52 -7.27 -2.43 3.05
C GLY A 52 -5.90 -2.81 3.58
N GLY A 53 -5.84 -3.54 4.70
CA GLY A 53 -4.61 -4.11 5.24
C GLY A 53 -3.98 -5.15 4.32
N GLY A 54 -4.77 -6.07 3.77
CA GLY A 54 -4.31 -7.05 2.80
C GLY A 54 -3.77 -6.39 1.52
N MET A 55 -4.45 -5.37 1.02
CA MET A 55 -3.99 -4.61 -0.15
C MET A 55 -2.73 -3.82 0.16
N GLN A 56 -2.62 -3.19 1.34
CA GLN A 56 -1.41 -2.51 1.76
C GLN A 56 -0.20 -3.45 1.74
N LEU A 57 -0.35 -4.67 2.27
CA LEU A 57 0.69 -5.68 2.26
C LEU A 57 1.02 -6.17 0.84
N THR A 58 0.02 -6.25 -0.04
CA THR A 58 0.20 -6.68 -1.44
C THR A 58 0.99 -5.68 -2.27
N VAL A 59 0.81 -4.39 -1.98
CA VAL A 59 1.38 -3.27 -2.75
C VAL A 59 2.72 -2.82 -2.17
N LEU A 60 3.18 -3.49 -1.11
CA LEU A 60 4.52 -3.31 -0.58
C LEU A 60 5.55 -3.46 -1.70
N GLY A 61 6.37 -2.43 -1.90
CA GLY A 61 7.43 -2.42 -2.91
C GLY A 61 6.98 -2.05 -4.31
N VAL A 62 5.67 -1.86 -4.54
CA VAL A 62 5.19 -1.38 -5.84
C VAL A 62 5.40 0.14 -5.92
N GLY A 63 6.41 0.53 -6.70
CA GLY A 63 6.92 1.90 -6.81
C GLY A 63 6.73 2.54 -8.20
N THR A 64 6.79 3.88 -8.34
CA THR A 64 6.83 4.59 -9.63
C THR A 64 8.27 4.97 -9.71
N PHE A 65 8.98 4.31 -10.60
CA PHE A 65 10.37 4.60 -10.87
C PHE A 65 10.41 5.21 -12.27
N GLY A 66 11.08 6.35 -12.43
CA GLY A 66 11.22 7.01 -13.74
C GLY A 66 9.91 7.44 -14.40
N GLY A 67 8.87 7.80 -13.64
CA GLY A 67 7.58 8.23 -14.18
C GLY A 67 6.65 7.09 -14.65
N ALA A 68 7.05 5.82 -14.47
CA ALA A 68 6.20 4.67 -14.75
C ALA A 68 4.98 4.64 -13.84
N SER A 69 3.80 4.41 -14.41
CA SER A 69 2.56 4.24 -13.66
C SER A 69 2.60 2.97 -12.80
N ARG A 70 1.98 3.04 -11.61
CA ARG A 70 1.81 1.90 -10.71
C ARG A 70 0.35 1.58 -10.47
N ILE A 71 0.09 0.38 -9.96
CA ILE A 71 -1.25 -0.09 -9.67
C ILE A 71 -1.96 0.91 -8.74
N ASP A 72 -3.22 1.21 -9.04
CA ASP A 72 -4.05 2.06 -8.18
C ASP A 72 -4.72 1.21 -7.10
N ALA A 73 -3.92 0.91 -6.08
CA ALA A 73 -4.33 0.07 -4.97
C ALA A 73 -5.47 0.66 -4.14
N ASN A 74 -5.54 1.99 -4.09
CA ASN A 74 -6.50 2.74 -3.31
C ASN A 74 -7.91 2.56 -3.90
N SER A 75 -8.07 2.87 -5.17
CA SER A 75 -9.35 2.72 -5.87
C SER A 75 -9.78 1.25 -5.98
N GLY A 76 -8.83 0.32 -6.17
CA GLY A 76 -9.10 -1.12 -6.12
C GLY A 76 -9.64 -1.58 -4.76
N THR A 77 -9.09 -1.05 -3.66
CA THR A 77 -9.58 -1.31 -2.30
C THR A 77 -11.00 -0.79 -2.10
N VAL A 78 -11.27 0.45 -2.52
CA VAL A 78 -12.62 1.06 -2.42
C VAL A 78 -13.69 0.18 -3.07
N LEU A 79 -13.43 -0.29 -4.30
CA LEU A 79 -14.36 -1.15 -5.04
C LEU A 79 -14.50 -2.53 -4.38
N ALA A 80 -13.39 -3.15 -3.95
CA ALA A 80 -13.43 -4.46 -3.31
C ALA A 80 -14.17 -4.45 -1.98
N VAL A 81 -13.99 -3.42 -1.15
CA VAL A 81 -14.73 -3.25 0.11
C VAL A 81 -16.22 -3.05 -0.15
N ALA A 82 -16.57 -2.16 -1.09
CA ALA A 82 -17.96 -1.92 -1.46
C ALA A 82 -18.67 -3.21 -1.88
N TYR A 83 -18.04 -4.02 -2.73
CA TYR A 83 -18.62 -5.28 -3.18
C TYR A 83 -18.56 -6.40 -2.17
N SER A 84 -17.51 -6.49 -1.34
CA SER A 84 -17.42 -7.48 -0.28
C SER A 84 -18.53 -7.29 0.75
N VAL A 85 -18.78 -6.05 1.19
CA VAL A 85 -19.85 -5.75 2.15
C VAL A 85 -21.24 -5.88 1.51
N ALA A 86 -21.42 -5.43 0.27
CA ALA A 86 -22.71 -5.50 -0.41
C ALA A 86 -23.16 -6.94 -0.72
N LEU A 87 -22.23 -7.79 -1.18
CA LEU A 87 -22.50 -9.15 -1.63
C LEU A 87 -22.17 -10.22 -0.59
N GLY A 88 -21.58 -9.85 0.55
CA GLY A 88 -21.17 -10.80 1.58
C GLY A 88 -20.02 -11.70 1.13
N MET A 89 -19.14 -11.24 0.22
CA MET A 89 -17.96 -12.02 -0.17
C MET A 89 -16.97 -12.09 0.97
N ASN A 90 -16.25 -13.21 1.03
CA ASN A 90 -15.08 -13.34 1.87
C ASN A 90 -14.05 -12.22 1.53
N PRO A 91 -13.50 -11.52 2.54
CA PRO A 91 -12.55 -10.43 2.31
C PRO A 91 -11.29 -10.83 1.52
N GLN A 92 -10.73 -12.01 1.78
CA GLN A 92 -9.54 -12.51 1.06
C GLN A 92 -9.87 -12.85 -0.40
N GLN A 93 -11.05 -13.42 -0.63
CA GLN A 93 -11.56 -13.65 -1.98
C GLN A 93 -11.73 -12.32 -2.72
N ALA A 94 -12.39 -11.33 -2.10
CA ALA A 94 -12.62 -10.00 -2.68
C ALA A 94 -11.33 -9.27 -3.05
N LEU A 95 -10.28 -9.41 -2.22
CA LEU A 95 -8.95 -8.87 -2.50
C LEU A 95 -8.38 -9.43 -3.80
N ALA A 96 -8.44 -10.75 -3.98
CA ALA A 96 -7.85 -11.42 -5.14
C ALA A 96 -8.72 -11.35 -6.40
N THR A 97 -10.05 -11.42 -6.28
CA THR A 97 -10.99 -11.36 -7.41
C THR A 97 -11.18 -9.94 -7.94
N LEU A 98 -11.20 -8.95 -7.05
CA LEU A 98 -11.60 -7.59 -7.41
C LEU A 98 -10.47 -6.60 -7.17
N ALA A 99 -9.94 -6.50 -5.95
CA ALA A 99 -9.04 -5.40 -5.61
C ALA A 99 -7.79 -5.36 -6.51
N VAL A 100 -7.08 -6.48 -6.63
CA VAL A 100 -5.84 -6.55 -7.43
C VAL A 100 -6.09 -6.39 -8.93
N PRO A 101 -7.04 -7.11 -9.57
CA PRO A 101 -7.32 -6.92 -10.99
C PRO A 101 -7.80 -5.51 -11.32
N VAL A 102 -8.70 -4.93 -10.51
CA VAL A 102 -9.19 -3.57 -10.72
C VAL A 102 -8.08 -2.54 -10.55
N ALA A 103 -7.25 -2.67 -9.50
CA ALA A 103 -6.10 -1.79 -9.29
C ALA A 103 -5.12 -1.81 -10.48
N SER A 104 -4.95 -2.97 -11.11
CA SER A 104 -4.15 -3.13 -12.32
C SER A 104 -4.79 -2.43 -13.54
N LEU A 105 -6.10 -2.61 -13.75
CA LEU A 105 -6.81 -1.94 -14.86
C LEU A 105 -6.76 -0.41 -14.73
N MET A 106 -6.76 0.11 -13.51
CA MET A 106 -6.70 1.55 -13.26
C MET A 106 -5.35 2.19 -13.59
N ILE A 107 -4.30 1.40 -13.88
CA ILE A 107 -3.06 1.90 -14.50
C ILE A 107 -3.38 2.64 -15.80
N GLN A 108 -4.29 2.12 -16.62
CA GLN A 108 -4.62 2.75 -17.90
C GLN A 108 -5.27 4.12 -17.71
N THR A 109 -6.06 4.28 -16.66
CA THR A 109 -6.66 5.56 -16.31
C THR A 109 -5.65 6.53 -15.69
N ASP A 110 -4.62 6.04 -15.01
CA ASP A 110 -3.47 6.85 -14.58
C ASP A 110 -2.71 7.42 -15.79
N VAL A 111 -2.37 6.55 -16.75
CA VAL A 111 -1.69 6.93 -17.98
C VAL A 111 -2.51 7.99 -18.75
N LEU A 112 -3.82 7.81 -18.86
CA LEU A 112 -4.71 8.77 -19.49
C LEU A 112 -4.73 10.14 -18.77
N ALA A 113 -4.71 10.14 -17.44
CA ALA A 113 -4.64 11.37 -16.65
C ALA A 113 -3.35 12.13 -16.91
N ARG A 114 -2.22 11.41 -16.95
CA ARG A 114 -0.90 11.98 -17.29
C ARG A 114 -0.88 12.58 -18.68
N PHE A 115 -1.40 11.87 -19.68
CA PHE A 115 -1.52 12.39 -21.04
C PHE A 115 -2.38 13.66 -21.10
N THR A 116 -3.52 13.66 -20.43
CA THR A 116 -4.40 14.84 -20.37
C THR A 116 -3.72 16.02 -19.67
N ASN A 117 -2.86 15.76 -18.68
CA ASN A 117 -2.13 16.81 -17.98
C ASN A 117 -1.07 17.49 -18.85
N THR A 118 -0.52 16.80 -19.86
CA THR A 118 0.43 17.45 -20.79
C THR A 118 -0.20 18.64 -21.51
N PHE A 119 -1.51 18.60 -21.82
CA PHE A 119 -2.22 19.75 -22.38
C PHE A 119 -2.19 20.98 -21.46
N PHE A 120 -2.35 20.77 -20.14
CA PHE A 120 -2.28 21.86 -19.16
C PHE A 120 -0.84 22.37 -18.99
N ALA A 121 0.16 21.49 -19.11
CA ALA A 121 1.57 21.88 -19.09
C ALA A 121 1.91 22.85 -20.24
N HIS A 122 1.56 22.52 -21.49
CA HIS A 122 1.78 23.42 -22.63
C HIS A 122 1.06 24.77 -22.46
N ARG A 123 -0.11 24.77 -21.81
CA ARG A 123 -0.84 26.01 -21.51
C ARG A 123 -0.18 26.84 -20.41
N ILE A 124 0.50 26.20 -19.47
CA ILE A 124 1.33 26.89 -18.47
C ILE A 124 2.53 27.54 -19.18
N ASP A 125 3.20 26.83 -20.09
CA ASP A 125 4.35 27.37 -20.84
C ASP A 125 3.97 28.65 -21.61
N ALA A 126 2.85 28.61 -22.35
CA ALA A 126 2.33 29.80 -23.05
C ALA A 126 1.98 30.97 -22.11
N LYS A 127 1.64 30.69 -20.84
CA LYS A 127 1.33 31.70 -19.82
C LYS A 127 2.57 32.25 -19.11
N ILE A 128 3.64 31.47 -19.06
CA ILE A 128 4.96 31.92 -18.60
C ILE A 128 5.51 32.97 -19.57
N GLU A 129 5.43 32.74 -20.88
CA GLU A 129 5.86 33.73 -21.90
C GLU A 129 5.12 35.08 -21.78
N GLN A 130 3.87 35.04 -21.32
CA GLN A 130 3.03 36.23 -21.10
C GLN A 130 3.24 36.89 -19.73
N MET A 131 4.10 36.33 -18.87
CA MET A 131 4.31 36.75 -17.47
C MET A 131 3.00 36.83 -16.66
N ASP A 132 2.00 36.02 -17.02
CA ASP A 132 0.68 35.98 -16.38
C ASP A 132 0.66 34.96 -15.23
N TYR A 133 1.14 35.39 -14.07
CA TYR A 133 1.20 34.55 -12.86
C TYR A 133 -0.16 34.00 -12.42
N LYS A 134 -1.25 34.76 -12.61
CA LYS A 134 -2.61 34.28 -12.26
C LYS A 134 -3.07 33.19 -13.23
N GLY A 135 -2.70 33.31 -14.51
CA GLY A 135 -2.92 32.28 -15.53
C GLY A 135 -2.20 30.98 -15.19
N ILE A 136 -0.94 31.04 -14.73
CA ILE A 136 -0.15 29.87 -14.32
C ILE A 136 -0.83 29.14 -13.16
N GLN A 137 -1.16 29.87 -12.07
CA GLN A 137 -1.80 29.28 -10.89
C GLN A 137 -3.11 28.58 -11.21
N ARG A 138 -3.95 29.18 -12.06
CA ARG A 138 -5.23 28.58 -12.47
C ARG A 138 -5.03 27.31 -13.28
N ASN A 139 -4.10 27.29 -14.24
CA ASN A 139 -3.84 26.10 -15.05
C ASN A 139 -3.21 24.97 -14.24
N TYR A 140 -2.38 25.30 -13.25
CA TYR A 140 -1.90 24.32 -12.27
C TYR A 140 -3.06 23.67 -11.51
N LEU A 141 -4.01 24.47 -10.98
CA LEU A 141 -5.21 23.94 -10.33
C LEU A 141 -6.10 23.13 -11.29
N TYR A 142 -6.24 23.56 -12.54
CA TYR A 142 -7.00 22.80 -13.54
C TYR A 142 -6.36 21.44 -13.85
N GLY A 143 -5.04 21.32 -13.73
CA GLY A 143 -4.32 20.05 -13.82
C GLY A 143 -4.72 19.02 -12.77
N ALA A 144 -5.29 19.44 -11.63
CA ALA A 144 -5.82 18.50 -10.61
C ALA A 144 -7.11 17.80 -11.07
N ILE A 145 -7.90 18.44 -11.94
CA ILE A 145 -9.20 17.91 -12.38
C ILE A 145 -9.03 16.58 -13.16
N PRO A 146 -8.15 16.48 -14.17
CA PRO A 146 -7.89 15.20 -14.85
C PRO A 146 -7.47 14.07 -13.91
N TRP A 147 -6.67 14.37 -12.88
CA TRP A 147 -6.25 13.39 -11.87
C TRP A 147 -7.43 12.85 -11.06
N ALA A 148 -8.25 13.74 -10.51
CA ALA A 148 -9.43 13.35 -9.75
C ALA A 148 -10.44 12.57 -10.60
N LEU A 149 -10.71 13.05 -11.82
CA LEU A 149 -11.66 12.42 -12.73
C LEU A 149 -11.21 11.04 -13.18
N SER A 150 -9.91 10.80 -13.35
CA SER A 150 -9.44 9.50 -13.80
C SER A 150 -9.67 8.39 -12.76
N ARG A 151 -9.92 8.72 -11.49
CA ARG A 151 -10.29 7.76 -10.44
C ARG A 151 -11.78 7.78 -10.16
N ALA A 152 -12.36 8.96 -10.07
CA ALA A 152 -13.78 9.14 -9.81
C ALA A 152 -14.65 8.47 -10.90
N ILE A 153 -14.30 8.65 -12.19
CA ILE A 153 -15.12 8.08 -13.29
C ILE A 153 -15.12 6.54 -13.26
N PRO A 154 -13.96 5.84 -13.22
CA PRO A 154 -13.96 4.38 -13.15
C PRO A 154 -14.62 3.82 -11.89
N VAL A 155 -14.41 4.46 -10.73
CA VAL A 155 -15.05 4.03 -9.48
C VAL A 155 -16.56 4.22 -9.54
N PHE A 156 -17.03 5.35 -10.06
CA PHE A 156 -18.46 5.61 -10.26
C PHE A 156 -19.10 4.58 -11.21
N LEU A 157 -18.50 4.38 -12.39
CA LEU A 157 -18.99 3.40 -13.37
C LEU A 157 -18.95 1.99 -12.78
N GLY A 158 -17.88 1.66 -12.07
CA GLY A 158 -17.68 0.41 -11.39
C GLY A 158 -18.75 0.13 -10.35
N LEU A 159 -19.13 1.11 -9.52
CA LEU A 159 -20.15 0.95 -8.49
C LEU A 159 -21.59 1.02 -9.03
N PHE A 160 -21.85 1.90 -10.00
CA PHE A 160 -23.18 2.13 -10.55
C PHE A 160 -23.63 1.02 -11.50
N PHE A 161 -22.76 0.58 -12.41
CA PHE A 161 -23.08 -0.45 -13.40
C PHE A 161 -22.56 -1.84 -13.04
N GLY A 162 -21.58 -1.94 -12.14
CA GLY A 162 -20.92 -3.21 -11.84
C GLY A 162 -21.73 -4.16 -10.95
N GLY A 163 -22.77 -3.69 -10.24
CA GLY A 163 -23.51 -4.49 -9.28
C GLY A 163 -24.02 -5.84 -9.83
N GLY A 164 -24.63 -5.83 -11.02
CA GLY A 164 -25.13 -7.05 -11.66
C GLY A 164 -24.01 -7.99 -12.12
N VAL A 165 -22.96 -7.43 -12.72
CA VAL A 165 -21.81 -8.20 -13.22
C VAL A 165 -21.06 -8.85 -12.07
N VAL A 166 -20.74 -8.09 -11.03
CA VAL A 166 -20.01 -8.58 -9.86
C VAL A 166 -20.86 -9.61 -9.11
N LYS A 167 -22.16 -9.39 -8.94
CA LYS A 167 -23.07 -10.38 -8.30
C LYS A 167 -23.07 -11.71 -9.06
N ASN A 168 -23.12 -11.68 -10.39
CA ASN A 168 -23.06 -12.89 -11.20
C ASN A 168 -21.72 -13.61 -11.04
N ILE A 169 -20.60 -12.87 -11.09
CA ILE A 169 -19.27 -13.43 -10.86
C ILE A 169 -19.20 -14.11 -9.49
N VAL A 170 -19.68 -13.46 -8.43
CA VAL A 170 -19.67 -14.03 -7.07
C VAL A 170 -20.52 -15.29 -6.97
N ASN A 171 -21.71 -15.28 -7.56
CA ASN A 171 -22.59 -16.45 -7.56
C ASN A 171 -21.94 -17.63 -8.29
N TYR A 172 -21.30 -17.40 -9.44
CA TYR A 172 -20.57 -18.45 -10.15
C TYR A 172 -19.37 -18.96 -9.36
N LEU A 173 -18.59 -18.07 -8.75
CA LEU A 173 -17.41 -18.43 -7.94
C LEU A 173 -17.77 -19.25 -6.70
N ASN A 174 -18.95 -19.03 -6.12
CA ASN A 174 -19.40 -19.75 -4.92
C ASN A 174 -20.28 -20.97 -5.23
N GLY A 175 -20.81 -21.07 -6.45
CA GLY A 175 -21.57 -22.21 -6.95
C GLY A 175 -20.72 -23.09 -7.87
N ASP A 176 -20.95 -22.98 -9.18
CA ASP A 176 -20.40 -23.86 -10.22
C ASP A 176 -18.86 -23.91 -10.24
N LEU A 177 -18.21 -22.80 -9.88
CA LEU A 177 -16.76 -22.64 -9.89
C LEU A 177 -16.17 -22.56 -8.47
N LYS A 178 -16.75 -23.29 -7.51
CA LYS A 178 -16.26 -23.30 -6.13
C LYS A 178 -14.76 -23.56 -5.99
N TRP A 179 -14.20 -24.46 -6.81
CA TRP A 179 -12.76 -24.73 -6.81
C TRP A 179 -11.92 -23.48 -7.14
N LEU A 180 -12.43 -22.60 -8.03
CA LEU A 180 -11.79 -21.34 -8.40
C LEU A 180 -12.00 -20.30 -7.30
N GLY A 181 -13.20 -20.23 -6.72
CA GLY A 181 -13.48 -19.34 -5.58
C GLY A 181 -12.59 -19.65 -4.37
N ASP A 182 -12.46 -20.92 -4.01
CA ASP A 182 -11.59 -21.38 -2.93
C ASP A 182 -10.11 -21.14 -3.28
N GLY A 183 -9.70 -21.46 -4.51
CA GLY A 183 -8.34 -21.19 -5.00
C GLY A 183 -7.96 -19.71 -4.95
N LEU A 184 -8.90 -18.83 -5.29
CA LEU A 184 -8.69 -17.39 -5.29
C LEU A 184 -8.70 -16.79 -3.88
N THR A 185 -9.45 -17.40 -2.95
CA THR A 185 -9.37 -17.11 -1.52
C THR A 185 -7.98 -17.44 -0.96
N VAL A 186 -7.45 -18.62 -1.30
CA VAL A 186 -6.09 -19.03 -0.92
C VAL A 186 -5.06 -18.09 -1.57
N ALA A 187 -5.21 -17.77 -2.86
CA ALA A 187 -4.33 -16.82 -3.54
C ALA A 187 -4.35 -15.45 -2.84
N GLY A 188 -5.53 -14.95 -2.46
CA GLY A 188 -5.70 -13.71 -1.71
C GLY A 188 -4.99 -13.70 -0.36
N ALA A 189 -4.97 -14.84 0.34
CA ALA A 189 -4.22 -14.99 1.59
C ALA A 189 -2.70 -14.95 1.39
N VAL A 190 -2.20 -15.34 0.21
CA VAL A 190 -0.75 -15.37 -0.11
C VAL A 190 -0.27 -14.09 -0.80
N LEU A 191 -1.17 -13.22 -1.30
CA LEU A 191 -0.82 -11.94 -1.94
C LEU A 191 0.16 -11.06 -1.14
N PRO A 192 0.06 -10.93 0.20
CA PRO A 192 1.07 -10.24 1.01
C PRO A 192 2.51 -10.72 0.78
N ALA A 193 2.71 -12.03 0.58
CA ALA A 193 4.03 -12.60 0.35
C ALA A 193 4.65 -12.10 -0.97
N VAL A 194 3.83 -11.82 -1.98
CA VAL A 194 4.26 -11.24 -3.25
C VAL A 194 4.77 -9.82 -3.04
N GLY A 195 4.06 -8.99 -2.28
CA GLY A 195 4.52 -7.64 -1.93
C GLY A 195 5.86 -7.64 -1.19
N PHE A 196 6.03 -8.52 -0.20
CA PHE A 196 7.33 -8.70 0.44
C PHE A 196 8.42 -9.15 -0.53
N ALA A 197 8.14 -10.08 -1.44
CA ALA A 197 9.11 -10.51 -2.44
C ALA A 197 9.55 -9.36 -3.37
N ILE A 198 8.62 -8.47 -3.75
CA ILE A 198 8.92 -7.28 -4.53
C ILE A 198 9.81 -6.32 -3.73
N LEU A 199 9.47 -6.01 -2.46
CA LEU A 199 10.33 -5.19 -1.60
C LEU A 199 11.75 -5.73 -1.48
N LEU A 200 11.86 -7.04 -1.23
CA LEU A 200 13.15 -7.72 -1.05
C LEU A 200 14.01 -7.68 -2.31
N ARG A 201 13.42 -7.58 -3.50
CA ARG A 201 14.14 -7.40 -4.76
C ARG A 201 14.79 -6.03 -4.87
N TYR A 202 14.17 -4.98 -4.32
CA TYR A 202 14.70 -3.62 -4.33
C TYR A 202 15.74 -3.37 -3.22
N LEU A 203 15.68 -4.12 -2.14
CA LEU A 203 16.67 -4.04 -1.06
C LEU A 203 17.98 -4.73 -1.47
N PRO A 204 19.16 -4.19 -1.08
CA PRO A 204 20.47 -4.82 -1.33
C PRO A 204 20.71 -6.03 -0.41
N LEU A 205 19.82 -7.02 -0.45
CA LEU A 205 19.86 -8.20 0.40
C LEU A 205 21.16 -8.98 0.26
N LYS A 206 21.75 -9.05 -0.94
CA LYS A 206 23.01 -9.77 -1.14
C LYS A 206 24.14 -9.23 -0.26
N LYS A 207 24.18 -7.92 -0.01
CA LYS A 207 25.21 -7.27 0.81
C LYS A 207 24.91 -7.40 2.32
N HIS A 208 23.64 -7.48 2.69
CA HIS A 208 23.18 -7.39 4.08
C HIS A 208 22.30 -8.56 4.55
N TYR A 209 22.41 -9.73 3.91
CA TYR A 209 21.59 -10.91 4.25
C TYR A 209 21.69 -11.38 5.71
N PRO A 210 22.81 -11.18 6.46
CA PRO A 210 22.84 -11.57 7.87
C PRO A 210 21.85 -10.77 8.72
N TYR A 211 21.61 -9.50 8.42
CA TYR A 211 20.62 -8.68 9.12
C TYR A 211 19.19 -9.14 8.84
N PHE A 212 18.92 -9.57 7.61
CA PHE A 212 17.63 -10.15 7.23
C PHE A 212 17.35 -11.45 7.99
N ILE A 213 18.33 -12.38 8.03
CA ILE A 213 18.20 -13.65 8.76
C ILE A 213 18.06 -13.41 10.26
N LEU A 214 18.84 -12.49 10.83
CA LEU A 214 18.75 -12.14 12.24
C LEU A 214 17.36 -11.60 12.62
N GLY A 215 16.84 -10.65 11.82
CA GLY A 215 15.49 -10.11 12.02
C GLY A 215 14.41 -11.19 11.92
N PHE A 216 14.56 -12.12 10.97
CA PHE A 216 13.66 -13.26 10.81
C PHE A 216 13.69 -14.19 12.03
N ILE A 217 14.87 -14.58 12.52
CA ILE A 217 15.01 -15.47 13.69
C ILE A 217 14.43 -14.82 14.94
N ILE A 218 14.75 -13.55 15.21
CA ILE A 218 14.22 -12.82 16.37
C ILE A 218 12.69 -12.75 16.29
N THR A 219 12.15 -12.43 15.11
CA THR A 219 10.70 -12.37 14.89
C THR A 219 10.04 -13.74 15.10
N ALA A 220 10.60 -14.81 14.55
CA ALA A 220 10.06 -16.17 14.69
C ALA A 220 10.04 -16.65 16.15
N LEU A 221 11.11 -16.38 16.91
CA LEU A 221 11.17 -16.70 18.34
C LEU A 221 10.12 -15.93 19.12
N MET A 222 10.02 -14.62 18.87
CA MET A 222 9.08 -13.74 19.56
C MET A 222 7.63 -14.13 19.27
N VAL A 223 7.28 -14.38 18.01
CA VAL A 223 5.94 -14.88 17.62
C VAL A 223 5.61 -16.18 18.34
N THR A 224 6.53 -17.15 18.34
CA THR A 224 6.32 -18.45 19.02
C THR A 224 6.04 -18.27 20.52
N VAL A 225 6.77 -17.39 21.19
CA VAL A 225 6.58 -17.12 22.63
C VAL A 225 5.22 -16.46 22.89
N PHE A 226 4.82 -15.46 22.13
CA PHE A 226 3.55 -14.75 22.34
C PHE A 226 2.34 -15.58 21.92
N ASP A 227 2.46 -16.42 20.89
CA ASP A 227 1.41 -17.36 20.51
C ASP A 227 1.24 -18.43 21.60
N GLY A 228 2.35 -18.94 22.14
CA GLY A 228 2.32 -19.84 23.31
C GLY A 228 1.68 -19.19 24.53
N LEU A 229 2.00 -17.94 24.83
CA LEU A 229 1.41 -17.18 25.94
C LEU A 229 -0.09 -16.94 25.74
N SER A 230 -0.50 -16.64 24.50
CA SER A 230 -1.90 -16.46 24.13
C SER A 230 -2.68 -17.77 24.27
N GLY A 231 -2.11 -18.90 23.83
CA GLY A 231 -2.71 -20.23 23.98
C GLY A 231 -2.86 -20.68 25.44
N ILE A 232 -1.88 -20.39 26.29
CA ILE A 232 -1.99 -20.60 27.74
C ILE A 232 -3.09 -19.70 28.31
N GLY A 233 -3.12 -18.43 27.92
CA GLY A 233 -4.12 -17.46 28.32
C GLY A 233 -5.55 -17.88 27.99
N THR A 234 -5.81 -18.38 26.78
CA THR A 234 -7.11 -18.92 26.38
C THR A 234 -7.49 -20.17 27.17
N SER A 235 -6.50 -21.01 27.50
CA SER A 235 -6.74 -22.22 28.29
C SER A 235 -7.11 -21.89 29.74
N VAL A 236 -6.48 -20.87 30.33
CA VAL A 236 -6.80 -20.39 31.68
C VAL A 236 -8.15 -19.65 31.71
N ALA A 237 -8.46 -18.87 30.67
CA ALA A 237 -9.76 -18.21 30.52
C ALA A 237 -10.93 -19.21 30.43
N HIS A 238 -10.69 -20.42 29.91
CA HIS A 238 -11.68 -21.50 29.91
C HIS A 238 -11.88 -22.17 31.28
N LEU A 239 -10.94 -22.01 32.22
CA LEU A 239 -10.98 -22.62 33.55
C LEU A 239 -11.55 -21.70 34.63
N ASP A 240 -11.49 -20.38 34.42
CA ASP A 240 -12.06 -19.38 35.34
C ASP A 240 -12.78 -18.28 34.55
N ASP A 241 -14.11 -18.24 34.66
CA ASP A 241 -14.98 -17.24 34.00
C ASP A 241 -14.67 -15.80 34.44
N LYS A 242 -13.92 -15.61 35.54
CA LYS A 242 -13.45 -14.28 36.01
C LYS A 242 -12.14 -13.84 35.38
N PHE A 243 -11.47 -14.71 34.61
CA PHE A 243 -10.21 -14.39 33.96
C PHE A 243 -10.46 -13.64 32.64
N THR A 244 -10.61 -12.31 32.73
CA THR A 244 -10.90 -11.42 31.59
C THR A 244 -9.65 -10.89 30.88
N MET A 245 -8.47 -11.49 31.10
CA MET A 245 -7.22 -10.98 30.52
C MET A 245 -7.10 -11.44 29.06
N SER A 246 -7.24 -10.49 28.13
CA SER A 246 -7.03 -10.75 26.70
C SER A 246 -5.53 -10.70 26.39
N PHE A 247 -4.93 -11.85 26.11
CA PHE A 247 -3.59 -11.92 25.55
C PHE A 247 -3.66 -11.64 24.05
N SER A 248 -3.16 -10.48 23.65
CA SER A 248 -2.99 -10.12 22.25
C SER A 248 -1.72 -10.76 21.69
N SER A 249 -1.83 -11.32 20.48
CA SER A 249 -0.66 -11.70 19.68
C SER A 249 0.30 -10.51 19.56
N LEU A 250 1.58 -10.81 19.43
CA LEU A 250 2.64 -9.81 19.38
C LEU A 250 2.33 -8.70 18.37
N PRO A 251 2.26 -7.42 18.77
CA PRO A 251 2.02 -6.36 17.80
C PRO A 251 3.21 -6.30 16.84
N MET A 252 2.97 -6.46 15.54
CA MET A 252 4.02 -6.29 14.50
C MET A 252 4.76 -4.96 14.64
N LEU A 253 4.09 -3.94 15.20
CA LEU A 253 4.69 -2.65 15.54
C LEU A 253 5.84 -2.77 16.56
N ALA A 254 5.72 -3.66 17.55
CA ALA A 254 6.75 -3.87 18.56
C ALA A 254 8.00 -4.53 17.94
N ILE A 255 7.80 -5.50 17.04
CA ILE A 255 8.89 -6.13 16.28
C ILE A 255 9.58 -5.10 15.38
N ALA A 256 8.80 -4.27 14.68
CA ALA A 256 9.32 -3.19 13.87
C ALA A 256 10.13 -2.18 14.70
N ALA A 257 9.66 -1.83 15.90
CA ALA A 257 10.38 -0.93 16.82
C ALA A 257 11.70 -1.54 17.34
N ILE A 258 11.71 -2.83 17.66
CA ILE A 258 12.94 -3.55 18.06
C ILE A 258 13.93 -3.58 16.89
N GLY A 259 13.46 -3.93 15.68
CA GLY A 259 14.28 -3.93 14.48
C GLY A 259 14.85 -2.54 14.16
N PHE A 260 14.03 -1.50 14.28
CA PHE A 260 14.45 -0.11 14.10
C PHE A 260 15.50 0.31 15.15
N ALA A 261 15.30 -0.06 16.41
CA ALA A 261 16.27 0.22 17.47
C ALA A 261 17.63 -0.42 17.18
N LEU A 262 17.65 -1.70 16.78
CA LEU A 262 18.87 -2.41 16.39
C LEU A 262 19.54 -1.77 15.17
N ALA A 263 18.75 -1.42 14.14
CA ALA A 263 19.27 -0.74 12.95
C ALA A 263 19.85 0.65 13.29
N SER A 264 19.21 1.40 14.18
CA SER A 264 19.68 2.73 14.62
C SER A 264 20.98 2.64 15.43
N LEU A 265 21.15 1.59 16.24
CA LEU A 265 22.37 1.34 17.00
C LEU A 265 23.54 0.99 16.08
N GLU A 266 23.31 0.10 15.12
CA GLU A 266 24.35 -0.26 14.16
C GLU A 266 24.69 0.91 13.23
N TYR A 267 23.70 1.68 12.76
CA TYR A 267 23.95 2.89 11.97
C TYR A 267 24.84 3.90 12.71
N LYS A 268 24.56 4.14 14.00
CA LYS A 268 25.42 5.00 14.84
C LYS A 268 26.83 4.44 14.96
N ARG A 269 26.97 3.13 15.21
CA ARG A 269 28.26 2.46 15.34
C ARG A 269 29.08 2.52 14.05
N THR A 270 28.49 2.23 12.89
CA THR A 270 29.16 2.36 11.58
C THR A 270 29.54 3.81 11.30
N SER A 271 28.64 4.77 11.54
CA SER A 271 28.93 6.20 11.33
C SER A 271 30.05 6.70 12.22
N THR A 272 30.10 6.28 13.49
CA THR A 272 31.18 6.61 14.43
C THR A 272 32.50 5.94 14.04
N LEU A 273 32.48 4.70 13.56
CA LEU A 273 33.67 4.02 13.04
C LEU A 273 34.24 4.70 11.79
N THR A 274 33.38 5.12 10.84
CA THR A 274 33.78 5.90 9.66
C THR A 274 34.34 7.27 10.06
N ALA A 275 33.72 7.95 11.04
CA ALA A 275 34.23 9.20 11.57
C ALA A 275 35.62 9.02 12.25
N MET A 276 35.82 7.95 13.02
CA MET A 276 37.12 7.65 13.65
C MET A 276 38.19 7.24 12.62
N SER A 277 37.83 6.48 11.57
CA SER A 277 38.75 6.12 10.48
C SER A 277 39.16 7.34 9.64
N SER A 278 38.25 8.27 9.37
CA SER A 278 38.56 9.54 8.70
C SER A 278 39.40 10.50 9.56
N ALA A 279 39.31 10.37 10.89
CA ALA A 279 40.14 11.12 11.84
C ALA A 279 41.55 10.51 12.00
N SER A 280 41.70 9.18 11.94
CA SER A 280 43.02 8.53 11.98
C SER A 280 43.74 8.56 10.64
N GLY A 281 43.03 8.62 9.50
CA GLY A 281 43.61 8.74 8.17
C GLY A 281 44.24 10.11 7.86
N LYS A 282 43.97 11.15 8.67
CA LYS A 282 44.59 12.48 8.53
C LYS A 282 45.99 12.58 9.13
N GLN A 283 46.51 11.54 9.78
CA GLN A 283 47.87 11.55 10.34
C GLN A 283 48.93 10.87 9.44
N ASP A 284 48.53 10.12 8.41
CA ASP A 284 49.47 9.31 7.60
C ASP A 284 49.47 9.56 6.08
N LEU A 285 48.77 10.57 5.57
CA LEU A 285 48.67 10.81 4.12
C LEU A 285 48.94 12.28 3.76
N ASN A 286 50.22 12.68 3.86
CA ASN A 286 50.78 13.87 3.19
C ASN A 286 51.49 13.50 1.87
N HIS A 287 51.05 12.42 1.20
CA HIS A 287 51.53 12.08 -0.14
C HIS A 287 50.45 11.33 -0.92
N ALA A 288 50.32 11.74 -2.19
CA ALA A 288 49.50 11.21 -3.27
C ALA A 288 48.09 11.82 -3.40
N ASP A 289 48.05 12.87 -4.22
CA ASP A 289 46.94 13.18 -5.12
C ASP A 289 46.59 11.92 -5.94
N ASP A 290 45.32 11.51 -5.96
CA ASP A 290 44.53 11.33 -7.20
C ASP A 290 43.12 10.80 -6.91
N GLU A 291 42.14 11.49 -7.50
CA GLU A 291 40.89 10.98 -8.06
C GLU A 291 40.05 9.97 -7.26
N GLY A 292 39.09 10.51 -6.49
CA GLY A 292 37.88 9.78 -6.12
C GLY A 292 36.84 9.87 -7.23
N GLU A 293 36.95 9.00 -8.23
CA GLU A 293 35.90 8.73 -9.22
C GLU A 293 34.66 8.19 -8.49
N ILE A 294 33.54 8.89 -8.64
CA ILE A 294 32.23 8.41 -8.23
C ILE A 294 31.73 7.56 -9.39
N ASP A 295 31.88 6.25 -9.29
CA ASP A 295 31.19 5.33 -10.20
C ASP A 295 29.69 5.43 -9.93
N ASP A 296 29.03 6.26 -10.73
CA ASP A 296 27.60 6.23 -11.03
C ASP A 296 27.28 4.91 -11.76
N ASP A 297 27.27 3.80 -11.01
CA ASP A 297 26.71 2.54 -11.50
C ASP A 297 25.19 2.54 -11.25
N GLU A 298 24.48 3.38 -12.00
CA GLU A 298 23.12 3.07 -12.42
C GLU A 298 23.16 1.92 -13.42
N LEU A 299 22.59 0.76 -13.09
CA LEU A 299 21.75 -0.10 -13.96
C LEU A 299 21.06 -1.20 -13.14
#